data_AF-A0A511R3V9-F1
#
_entry.id   AF-A0A511R3V9-F1
#
_cell.length_a   1.000
_cell.length_b   1.000
_cell.length_c   1.000
_cell.angle_alpha   90.00
_cell.angle_beta   90.00
_cell.angle_gamma   90.00
#
_symmetry.space_group_name_H-M   'P 1'
#
loop_
_entity.id
_entity.type
_entity.pdbx_description
1 polymer ?
#
loop_
_entity_poly.entity_id
_entity_poly.type
_entity_poly.pdbx_seq_one_letter_code
_entity_poly.pdbx_strand_id
1 'polypeptide(L)'
;MKTKYAGILAYGLLGILAACGTGVPNSPVVSLSGVVEGSEAQLTLQGLPIDASMATITLDGESTTIKSLQPGVLLSGTAERDRDRIRLHTVEIQYRAKGVIDDVSLSESYVDVVGIRARVNALTNLYEENPDGSFTKLTLADLEAGDYINVTGVPQTDDSILATRIEKKLIQPTNPDYNKVALRVNVRELDKMAYTFTYGLRTYRVDYKNASLQGALEPDVLVRVQGVRSGSSILASKVQVMEAWPTLQPGARVELGGPIGNLDETGKSFVLMGFSVNYTTAQVTGTLKNGVWVKVEGTLGTNRVVQASKVEVRYEHGGSGRYNGQLEGPVSAVDPAQLTLRIQNRTFWADQNTLVLRNQTQARFSDIRAGDWAEVSFDTTRADGAGNAYAARVQLKQNAPNEQLELKGIIADFNTTIRTFSINGVPVAVIDTTKYEIGDLLVTADEFWNTDRTGALAELKGVLKGSVFEAHKVELE
;
A
#
# COMPACT_ATOMS: atom_id res chain seq x y z
N MET A 1 97.23 -6.90 -1.98
CA MET A 1 97.80 -5.79 -2.80
C MET A 1 96.76 -5.41 -3.85
N LYS A 2 96.47 -4.10 -4.00
CA LYS A 2 95.55 -3.42 -4.95
C LYS A 2 94.07 -3.23 -4.52
N THR A 3 93.89 -2.06 -3.90
CA THR A 3 92.80 -1.07 -3.95
C THR A 3 91.88 -1.07 -5.20
N LYS A 4 90.57 -0.75 -5.00
CA LYS A 4 89.96 0.58 -5.26
C LYS A 4 88.46 0.65 -4.89
N TYR A 5 88.07 1.85 -4.46
CA TYR A 5 86.75 2.37 -4.08
C TYR A 5 85.77 2.56 -5.26
N ALA A 6 84.45 2.53 -4.99
CA ALA A 6 83.49 3.63 -5.27
C ALA A 6 82.02 3.22 -5.02
N GLY A 7 81.23 4.09 -4.36
CA GLY A 7 79.76 4.09 -4.45
C GLY A 7 78.99 4.14 -3.13
N ILE A 8 78.93 5.30 -2.48
CA ILE A 8 77.94 5.64 -1.44
C ILE A 8 76.69 6.14 -2.18
N LEU A 9 75.51 5.57 -1.89
CA LEU A 9 74.22 6.23 -2.14
C LEU A 9 73.36 6.11 -0.88
N ALA A 10 73.04 7.28 -0.32
CA ALA A 10 72.16 7.47 0.82
C ALA A 10 70.71 7.22 0.40
N TYR A 11 70.01 6.36 1.15
CA TYR A 11 68.55 6.27 1.09
C TYR A 11 67.94 7.49 1.79
N GLY A 12 67.42 8.43 1.01
CA GLY A 12 66.54 9.47 1.49
C GLY A 12 65.16 8.89 1.80
N LEU A 13 64.67 9.12 3.02
CA LEU A 13 63.28 8.91 3.40
C LEU A 13 62.37 9.73 2.46
N LEU A 14 61.57 9.08 1.63
CA LEU A 14 60.34 9.66 1.10
C LEU A 14 59.21 9.33 2.08
N GLY A 15 58.74 10.36 2.79
CA GLY A 15 57.48 10.30 3.51
C GLY A 15 56.34 10.15 2.51
N ILE A 16 55.64 9.02 2.58
CA ILE A 16 54.38 8.82 1.85
C ILE A 16 53.30 9.48 2.71
N LEU A 17 52.76 10.59 2.23
CA LEU A 17 51.51 11.14 2.78
C LEU A 17 50.44 10.06 2.68
N ALA A 18 49.86 9.68 3.82
CA ALA A 18 48.60 8.96 3.87
C ALA A 18 47.50 9.84 3.28
N ALA A 19 47.15 9.60 2.02
CA ALA A 19 45.87 10.04 1.50
C ALA A 19 44.79 9.13 2.11
N CYS A 20 44.11 9.61 3.16
CA CYS A 20 42.82 9.06 3.57
C CYS A 20 41.84 9.31 2.42
N GLY A 21 41.76 8.37 1.48
CA GLY A 21 40.62 8.28 0.58
C GLY A 21 39.39 8.02 1.44
N THR A 22 38.57 9.04 1.65
CA THR A 22 37.20 8.90 2.14
C THR A 22 36.40 8.20 1.06
N GLY A 23 36.57 6.88 0.94
CA GLY A 23 35.63 6.05 0.23
C GLY A 23 34.28 6.25 0.89
N VAL A 24 33.32 6.79 0.14
CA VAL A 24 31.91 6.73 0.51
C VAL A 24 31.63 5.25 0.81
N PRO A 25 31.16 4.87 2.00
CA PRO A 25 30.81 3.48 2.25
C PRO A 25 29.73 3.12 1.22
N ASN A 26 30.04 2.23 0.29
CA ASN A 26 29.05 1.71 -0.65
C ASN A 26 27.96 1.01 0.16
N SER A 27 26.77 1.60 0.16
CA SER A 27 25.58 1.02 0.74
C SER A 27 25.33 -0.35 0.09
N PRO A 28 25.07 -1.42 0.86
CA PRO A 28 24.90 -2.73 0.29
C PRO A 28 23.65 -2.74 -0.61
N VAL A 29 23.80 -3.27 -1.83
CA VAL A 29 22.64 -3.59 -2.67
C VAL A 29 21.89 -4.74 -2.02
N VAL A 30 20.60 -4.54 -1.77
CA VAL A 30 19.69 -5.52 -1.21
C VAL A 30 18.62 -5.88 -2.23
N SER A 31 18.19 -7.14 -2.18
CA SER A 31 16.93 -7.52 -2.79
C SER A 31 15.82 -7.20 -1.82
N LEU A 32 14.72 -6.63 -2.29
CA LEU A 32 13.61 -6.28 -1.43
C LEU A 32 12.27 -6.66 -2.04
N SER A 33 11.32 -6.91 -1.16
CA SER A 33 9.91 -7.05 -1.52
C SER A 33 9.07 -6.47 -0.38
N GLY A 34 8.13 -5.60 -0.72
CA GLY A 34 7.25 -5.04 0.29
C GLY A 34 6.20 -4.12 -0.30
N VAL A 35 5.29 -3.73 0.57
CA VAL A 35 4.21 -2.81 0.24
C VAL A 35 4.70 -1.39 0.43
N VAL A 36 4.47 -0.54 -0.57
CA VAL A 36 4.73 0.89 -0.46
C VAL A 36 3.76 1.50 0.54
N GLU A 37 4.27 2.26 1.50
CA GLU A 37 3.55 2.92 2.58
C GLU A 37 3.65 4.45 2.42
N GLY A 38 2.99 5.21 3.30
CA GLY A 38 3.06 6.68 3.29
C GLY A 38 1.99 7.32 2.40
N SER A 39 2.32 8.48 1.84
CA SER A 39 1.44 9.28 0.98
C SER A 39 2.07 9.49 -0.39
N GLU A 40 1.30 9.98 -1.37
CA GLU A 40 1.83 10.28 -2.71
C GLU A 40 3.00 11.27 -2.68
N ALA A 41 3.00 12.21 -1.72
CA ALA A 41 4.07 13.18 -1.53
C ALA A 41 5.30 12.60 -0.82
N GLN A 42 5.12 11.56 0.00
CA GLN A 42 6.18 10.95 0.79
C GLN A 42 5.96 9.44 0.89
N LEU A 43 6.40 8.74 -0.15
CA LEU A 43 6.38 7.29 -0.20
C LEU A 43 7.46 6.72 0.72
N THR A 44 7.11 5.66 1.43
CA THR A 44 8.02 4.90 2.27
C THR A 44 7.92 3.41 1.95
N LEU A 45 8.93 2.65 2.36
CA LEU A 45 8.95 1.21 2.27
C LEU A 45 9.58 0.68 3.54
N GLN A 46 8.85 -0.16 4.28
CA GLN A 46 9.31 -0.71 5.55
C GLN A 46 9.70 0.41 6.55
N GLY A 47 8.93 1.50 6.54
CA GLY A 47 9.13 2.68 7.39
C GLY A 47 10.23 3.66 6.95
N LEU A 48 10.96 3.42 5.85
CA LEU A 48 11.98 4.34 5.36
C LEU A 48 11.52 5.07 4.08
N PRO A 49 11.82 6.38 3.92
CA PRO A 49 11.61 7.09 2.66
C PRO A 49 12.24 6.37 1.47
N ILE A 50 11.53 6.37 0.34
CA ILE A 50 12.06 5.83 -0.93
C ILE A 50 12.55 6.97 -1.84
N ASP A 51 13.67 6.75 -2.51
CA ASP A 51 14.12 7.53 -3.66
C ASP A 51 14.07 6.63 -4.89
N ALA A 52 13.17 6.95 -5.82
CA ALA A 52 12.97 6.24 -7.08
C ALA A 52 13.36 7.10 -8.30
N SER A 53 14.07 8.23 -8.11
CA SER A 53 14.39 9.18 -9.17
C SER A 53 15.22 8.59 -10.31
N MET A 54 16.02 7.55 -10.03
CA MET A 54 16.81 6.82 -11.03
C MET A 54 16.36 5.36 -11.23
N ALA A 55 15.21 4.99 -10.68
CA ALA A 55 14.77 3.61 -10.71
C ALA A 55 14.22 3.23 -12.11
N THR A 56 14.58 2.05 -12.58
CA THR A 56 13.85 1.36 -13.65
C THR A 56 12.63 0.70 -13.03
N ILE A 57 11.43 1.16 -13.40
CA ILE A 57 10.17 0.66 -12.85
C ILE A 57 9.43 -0.07 -13.96
N THR A 58 8.97 -1.28 -13.65
CA THR A 58 8.08 -2.05 -14.52
C THR A 58 6.76 -2.31 -13.82
N LEU A 59 5.67 -2.29 -14.58
CA LEU A 59 4.33 -2.65 -14.14
C LEU A 59 3.86 -3.82 -15.00
N ASP A 60 3.71 -4.98 -14.38
CA ASP A 60 3.40 -6.22 -15.07
C ASP A 60 4.34 -6.47 -16.28
N GLY A 61 5.64 -6.32 -16.06
CA GLY A 61 6.69 -6.56 -17.06
C GLY A 61 6.87 -5.47 -18.12
N GLU A 62 6.01 -4.45 -18.15
CA GLU A 62 6.12 -3.31 -19.07
C GLU A 62 6.76 -2.11 -18.37
N SER A 63 7.59 -1.33 -19.05
CA SER A 63 8.18 -0.12 -18.47
C SER A 63 7.10 0.90 -18.09
N THR A 64 7.26 1.53 -16.93
CA THR A 64 6.35 2.54 -16.38
C THR A 64 7.14 3.67 -15.73
N THR A 65 6.44 4.67 -15.21
CA THR A 65 7.02 5.83 -14.51
C THR A 65 6.86 5.72 -13.00
N ILE A 66 7.47 6.65 -12.27
CA ILE A 66 7.30 6.76 -10.81
C ILE A 66 5.84 6.93 -10.37
N LYS A 67 4.94 7.40 -11.25
CA LYS A 67 3.52 7.55 -10.93
C LYS A 67 2.81 6.24 -10.60
N SER A 68 3.34 5.08 -11.01
CA SER A 68 2.76 3.79 -10.60
C SER A 68 3.19 3.36 -9.20
N LEU A 69 4.20 3.99 -8.59
CA LEU A 69 4.53 3.78 -7.19
C LEU A 69 3.53 4.56 -6.33
N GLN A 70 2.53 3.84 -5.81
CA GLN A 70 1.45 4.40 -5.02
C GLN A 70 1.35 3.69 -3.67
N PRO A 71 0.82 4.35 -2.61
CA PRO A 71 0.58 3.67 -1.34
C PRO A 71 -0.27 2.42 -1.51
N GLY A 72 0.17 1.31 -0.92
CA GLY A 72 -0.46 0.00 -0.99
C GLY A 72 0.02 -0.89 -2.15
N VAL A 73 0.77 -0.39 -3.14
CA VAL A 73 1.29 -1.27 -4.20
C VAL A 73 2.37 -2.21 -3.64
N LEU A 74 2.32 -3.47 -4.06
CA LEU A 74 3.38 -4.43 -3.78
C LEU A 74 4.46 -4.29 -4.86
N LEU A 75 5.70 -4.07 -4.43
CA LEU A 75 6.85 -4.06 -5.33
C LEU A 75 7.91 -5.08 -4.90
N SER A 76 8.68 -5.52 -5.89
CA SER A 76 9.96 -6.22 -5.72
C SER A 76 11.05 -5.52 -6.43
N GLY A 77 12.28 -5.73 -6.00
CA GLY A 77 13.42 -5.49 -6.86
C GLY A 77 14.71 -5.38 -6.11
N THR A 78 15.60 -4.55 -6.63
CA THR A 78 16.87 -4.22 -6.00
C THR A 78 16.90 -2.76 -5.58
N ALA A 79 17.59 -2.50 -4.47
CA ALA A 79 17.79 -1.16 -3.95
C ALA A 79 19.11 -1.07 -3.19
N GLU A 80 19.62 0.14 -3.05
CA GLU A 80 20.59 0.48 -2.01
C GLU A 80 19.85 0.94 -0.77
N ARG A 81 20.30 0.49 0.40
CA ARG A 81 19.71 0.89 1.68
C ARG A 81 20.76 1.51 2.58
N ASP A 82 20.43 2.69 3.07
CA ASP A 82 21.11 3.35 4.19
C ASP A 82 20.21 3.35 5.43
N ARG A 83 20.69 3.94 6.54
CA ARG A 83 19.91 4.05 7.77
C ARG A 83 18.59 4.80 7.57
N ASP A 84 18.60 5.82 6.72
CA ASP A 84 17.51 6.80 6.66
C ASP A 84 16.70 6.75 5.35
N ARG A 85 17.12 5.94 4.37
CA ARG A 85 16.50 5.93 3.03
C ARG A 85 16.75 4.62 2.28
N ILE A 86 15.80 4.28 1.41
CA ILE A 86 15.91 3.22 0.40
C ILE A 86 15.97 3.86 -0.98
N ARG A 87 17.01 3.56 -1.76
CA ARG A 87 17.17 4.06 -3.13
C ARG A 87 16.94 2.92 -4.12
N LEU A 88 15.82 2.98 -4.84
CA LEU A 88 15.39 1.92 -5.75
C LEU A 88 16.24 1.92 -7.03
N HIS A 89 16.63 0.73 -7.50
CA HIS A 89 17.39 0.53 -8.73
C HIS A 89 16.51 -0.04 -9.84
N THR A 90 16.06 -1.28 -9.68
CA THR A 90 15.14 -1.92 -10.61
C THR A 90 14.03 -2.54 -9.82
N VAL A 91 12.79 -2.15 -10.09
CA VAL A 91 11.61 -2.66 -9.39
C VAL A 91 10.49 -3.07 -10.34
N GLU A 92 9.75 -4.09 -9.94
CA GLU A 92 8.54 -4.55 -10.60
C GLU A 92 7.35 -4.43 -9.63
N ILE A 93 6.28 -3.82 -10.14
CA ILE A 93 4.97 -3.77 -9.51
C ILE A 93 4.10 -4.83 -10.18
N GLN A 94 3.39 -5.61 -9.37
CA GLN A 94 2.61 -6.75 -9.86
C GLN A 94 1.15 -6.68 -9.38
N TYR A 95 0.22 -6.52 -10.30
CA TYR A 95 -1.20 -6.75 -10.01
C TYR A 95 -1.53 -8.24 -9.95
N ARG A 96 -2.27 -8.67 -8.93
CA ARG A 96 -2.73 -10.05 -8.80
C ARG A 96 -3.94 -10.33 -9.70
N ALA A 97 -4.83 -9.35 -9.80
CA ALA A 97 -6.02 -9.43 -10.61
C ALA A 97 -6.30 -8.07 -11.27
N LYS A 98 -6.73 -8.12 -12.53
CA LYS A 98 -7.38 -7.02 -13.24
C LYS A 98 -8.63 -7.58 -13.88
N GLY A 99 -9.76 -6.93 -13.67
CA GLY A 99 -11.02 -7.34 -14.25
C GLY A 99 -12.23 -6.84 -13.46
N VAL A 100 -13.38 -7.37 -13.84
CA VAL A 100 -14.68 -7.00 -13.27
C VAL A 100 -14.91 -7.72 -11.94
N ILE A 101 -15.49 -7.00 -10.97
CA ILE A 101 -15.96 -7.55 -9.71
C ILE A 101 -17.14 -8.50 -9.95
N ASP A 102 -17.03 -9.72 -9.44
CA ASP A 102 -18.12 -10.70 -9.40
C ASP A 102 -19.04 -10.47 -8.19
N ASP A 103 -18.46 -10.20 -7.02
CA ASP A 103 -19.19 -10.05 -5.75
C ASP A 103 -18.42 -9.18 -4.74
N VAL A 104 -19.16 -8.53 -3.83
CA VAL A 104 -18.60 -7.73 -2.71
C VAL A 104 -19.33 -8.11 -1.43
N SER A 105 -18.59 -8.49 -0.40
CA SER A 105 -19.14 -8.77 0.92
C SER A 105 -18.60 -7.82 1.99
N LEU A 106 -19.46 -6.93 2.49
CA LEU A 106 -19.14 -6.05 3.61
C LEU A 106 -19.06 -6.79 4.95
N SER A 107 -19.79 -7.89 5.10
CA SER A 107 -19.80 -8.70 6.33
C SER A 107 -18.56 -9.57 6.44
N GLU A 108 -18.12 -10.15 5.32
CA GLU A 108 -16.95 -11.03 5.28
C GLU A 108 -15.67 -10.31 4.83
N SER A 109 -15.76 -9.03 4.49
CA SER A 109 -14.64 -8.14 4.11
C SER A 109 -13.85 -8.68 2.93
N TYR A 110 -14.51 -8.88 1.79
CA TYR A 110 -13.86 -9.26 0.55
C TYR A 110 -14.51 -8.66 -0.70
N VAL A 111 -13.73 -8.68 -1.78
CA VAL A 111 -14.15 -8.49 -3.16
C VAL A 111 -13.74 -9.72 -3.95
N ASP A 112 -14.66 -10.37 -4.64
CA ASP A 112 -14.34 -11.42 -5.60
C ASP A 112 -14.20 -10.78 -6.98
N VAL A 113 -13.02 -10.92 -7.62
CA VAL A 113 -12.71 -10.33 -8.93
C VAL A 113 -12.29 -11.43 -9.89
N VAL A 114 -13.14 -11.67 -10.90
CA VAL A 114 -12.98 -12.71 -11.91
C VAL A 114 -12.51 -14.04 -11.30
N GLY A 115 -13.20 -14.51 -10.27
CA GLY A 115 -12.94 -15.78 -9.59
C GLY A 115 -11.78 -15.78 -8.60
N ILE A 116 -11.19 -14.63 -8.26
CA ILE A 116 -10.17 -14.49 -7.21
C ILE A 116 -10.77 -13.75 -6.03
N ARG A 117 -10.70 -14.34 -4.83
CA ARG A 117 -11.11 -13.67 -3.60
C ARG A 117 -10.02 -12.74 -3.07
N ALA A 118 -10.30 -11.44 -3.07
CA ALA A 118 -9.47 -10.42 -2.46
C ALA A 118 -10.03 -10.04 -1.07
N ARG A 119 -9.38 -10.51 -0.01
CA ARG A 119 -9.70 -10.15 1.37
C ARG A 119 -9.21 -8.74 1.66
N VAL A 120 -10.05 -7.96 2.33
CA VAL A 120 -9.80 -6.57 2.70
C VAL A 120 -9.63 -6.50 4.22
N ASN A 121 -8.71 -5.66 4.68
CA ASN A 121 -8.58 -5.30 6.09
C ASN A 121 -8.22 -3.82 6.23
N ALA A 122 -8.07 -3.33 7.47
CA ALA A 122 -7.80 -1.91 7.71
C ALA A 122 -6.43 -1.42 7.16
N LEU A 123 -5.56 -2.30 6.66
CA LEU A 123 -4.34 -1.93 5.92
C LEU A 123 -4.53 -1.93 4.40
N THR A 124 -5.63 -2.47 3.88
CA THR A 124 -5.96 -2.39 2.46
C THR A 124 -6.31 -0.96 2.09
N ASN A 125 -5.64 -0.46 1.05
CA ASN A 125 -5.92 0.82 0.44
C ASN A 125 -6.98 0.66 -0.66
N LEU A 126 -8.03 1.47 -0.67
CA LEU A 126 -9.04 1.45 -1.73
C LEU A 126 -9.12 2.85 -2.34
N TYR A 127 -9.03 2.92 -3.66
CA TYR A 127 -9.07 4.16 -4.42
C TYR A 127 -9.82 3.99 -5.74
N GLU A 128 -10.38 5.06 -6.25
CA GLU A 128 -10.74 5.24 -7.65
C GLU A 128 -9.64 6.02 -8.36
N GLU A 129 -9.24 5.62 -9.57
CA GLU A 129 -8.39 6.45 -10.43
C GLU A 129 -9.27 7.37 -11.27
N ASN A 130 -9.10 8.68 -11.07
CA ASN A 130 -9.82 9.72 -11.79
C ASN A 130 -9.25 9.91 -13.21
N PRO A 131 -9.99 10.54 -14.14
CA PRO A 131 -9.54 10.74 -15.52
C PRO A 131 -8.24 11.56 -15.64
N ASP A 132 -7.95 12.41 -14.66
CA ASP A 132 -6.72 13.22 -14.59
C ASP A 132 -5.51 12.46 -14.00
N GLY A 133 -5.72 11.21 -13.58
CA GLY A 133 -4.72 10.35 -12.95
C GLY A 133 -4.52 10.61 -11.46
N SER A 134 -5.36 11.45 -10.83
CA SER A 134 -5.46 11.54 -9.38
C SER A 134 -6.25 10.36 -8.81
N PHE A 135 -6.23 10.22 -7.48
CA PHE A 135 -6.93 9.14 -6.79
C PHE A 135 -7.94 9.67 -5.77
N THR A 136 -9.18 9.21 -5.88
CA THR A 136 -10.22 9.43 -4.87
C THR A 136 -10.23 8.25 -3.92
N LYS A 137 -10.22 8.50 -2.62
CA LYS A 137 -10.23 7.42 -1.63
C LYS A 137 -11.61 6.77 -1.55
N LEU A 138 -11.62 5.44 -1.45
CA LEU A 138 -12.83 4.63 -1.33
C LEU A 138 -12.85 3.85 -0.02
N THR A 139 -14.04 3.37 0.31
CA THR A 139 -14.32 2.29 1.26
C THR A 139 -14.79 1.06 0.51
N LEU A 140 -14.89 -0.08 1.21
CA LEU A 140 -15.42 -1.30 0.60
C LEU A 140 -16.89 -1.15 0.16
N ALA A 141 -17.65 -0.24 0.78
CA ALA A 141 -19.04 0.01 0.42
C ALA A 141 -19.23 0.77 -0.90
N ASP A 142 -18.15 1.38 -1.42
CA ASP A 142 -18.16 2.12 -2.68
C ASP A 142 -17.84 1.22 -3.90
N LEU A 143 -17.59 -0.07 -3.65
CA LEU A 143 -17.37 -1.09 -4.67
C LEU A 143 -18.63 -1.94 -4.84
N GLU A 144 -18.97 -2.24 -6.08
CA GLU A 144 -20.09 -3.12 -6.41
C GLU A 144 -19.76 -4.11 -7.53
N ALA A 145 -20.55 -5.19 -7.62
CA ALA A 145 -20.44 -6.12 -8.73
C ALA A 145 -20.64 -5.38 -10.06
N GLY A 146 -19.75 -5.65 -11.01
CA GLY A 146 -19.72 -4.94 -12.30
C GLY A 146 -18.67 -3.83 -12.39
N ASP A 147 -18.12 -3.33 -11.27
CA ASP A 147 -16.98 -2.40 -11.31
C ASP A 147 -15.73 -3.08 -11.87
N TYR A 148 -14.91 -2.34 -12.62
CA TYR A 148 -13.59 -2.83 -13.05
C TYR A 148 -12.53 -2.38 -12.06
N ILE A 149 -11.74 -3.33 -11.55
CA ILE A 149 -10.68 -3.05 -10.59
C ILE A 149 -9.33 -3.65 -10.98
N ASN A 150 -8.26 -3.00 -10.49
CA ASN A 150 -6.93 -3.59 -10.38
C ASN A 150 -6.63 -3.88 -8.92
N VAL A 151 -6.13 -5.08 -8.61
CA VAL A 151 -5.82 -5.50 -7.24
C VAL A 151 -4.35 -5.88 -7.10
N THR A 152 -3.65 -5.26 -6.15
CA THR A 152 -2.36 -5.77 -5.64
C THR A 152 -2.59 -6.44 -4.29
N GLY A 153 -1.81 -7.48 -3.99
CA GLY A 153 -1.95 -8.16 -2.72
C GLY A 153 -1.00 -9.33 -2.53
N VAL A 154 -1.04 -9.85 -1.31
CA VAL A 154 -0.22 -10.95 -0.85
C VAL A 154 -1.02 -12.24 -1.03
N PRO A 155 -0.53 -13.20 -1.85
CA PRO A 155 -1.22 -14.47 -2.03
C PRO A 155 -1.27 -15.23 -0.71
N GLN A 156 -2.43 -15.84 -0.45
CA GLN A 156 -2.68 -16.73 0.69
C GLN A 156 -2.65 -18.18 0.19
N THR A 157 -2.63 -19.12 1.14
CA THR A 157 -2.54 -20.55 0.82
C THR A 157 -3.86 -21.17 0.35
N ASP A 158 -4.98 -20.48 0.55
CA ASP A 158 -6.32 -20.83 0.07
C ASP A 158 -6.64 -20.26 -1.32
N ASP A 159 -5.63 -19.84 -2.09
CA ASP A 159 -5.75 -19.10 -3.36
C ASP A 159 -6.42 -17.71 -3.28
N SER A 160 -6.81 -17.25 -2.08
CA SER A 160 -7.21 -15.86 -1.88
C SER A 160 -5.99 -14.94 -1.89
N ILE A 161 -6.23 -13.64 -1.99
CA ILE A 161 -5.21 -12.61 -1.80
C ILE A 161 -5.62 -11.73 -0.62
N LEU A 162 -4.68 -11.40 0.25
CA LEU A 162 -4.87 -10.25 1.14
C LEU A 162 -4.54 -8.99 0.34
N ALA A 163 -5.56 -8.21 0.01
CA ALA A 163 -5.42 -7.02 -0.78
C ALA A 163 -4.63 -5.96 0.00
N THR A 164 -3.64 -5.36 -0.66
CA THR A 164 -2.87 -4.23 -0.12
C THR A 164 -3.33 -2.92 -0.78
N ARG A 165 -3.79 -3.01 -2.03
CA ARG A 165 -4.42 -1.93 -2.77
C ARG A 165 -5.46 -2.48 -3.74
N ILE A 166 -6.61 -1.82 -3.81
CA ILE A 166 -7.64 -1.99 -4.82
C ILE A 166 -7.85 -0.64 -5.49
N GLU A 167 -7.78 -0.63 -6.82
CA GLU A 167 -8.02 0.56 -7.64
C GLU A 167 -9.24 0.33 -8.54
N LYS A 168 -10.34 1.03 -8.28
CA LYS A 168 -11.47 1.14 -9.21
C LYS A 168 -11.05 1.98 -10.41
N LYS A 169 -11.38 1.49 -11.61
CA LYS A 169 -11.15 2.19 -12.88
C LYS A 169 -12.49 2.59 -13.47
N LEU A 170 -12.51 3.73 -14.14
CA LEU A 170 -13.67 4.23 -14.88
C LEU A 170 -13.86 3.49 -16.23
N ILE A 171 -13.89 2.15 -16.19
CA ILE A 171 -14.10 1.26 -17.34
C ILE A 171 -15.51 0.70 -17.23
N GLN A 172 -16.42 1.21 -18.06
CA GLN A 172 -17.82 0.79 -18.10
C GLN A 172 -18.07 -0.38 -19.05
N PRO A 173 -19.21 -1.09 -18.99
CA PRO A 173 -19.52 -2.23 -19.88
C PRO A 173 -19.44 -1.94 -21.38
N THR A 174 -19.58 -0.68 -21.80
CA THR A 174 -19.46 -0.23 -23.19
C THR A 174 -18.01 -0.07 -23.65
N ASN A 175 -17.05 -0.04 -22.71
CA ASN A 175 -15.63 0.08 -23.00
C ASN A 175 -15.09 -1.27 -23.54
N PRO A 176 -14.32 -1.29 -24.64
CA PRO A 176 -13.74 -2.52 -25.19
C PRO A 176 -12.81 -3.27 -24.21
N ASP A 177 -12.29 -2.58 -23.19
CA ASP A 177 -11.40 -3.15 -22.18
C ASP A 177 -12.15 -3.80 -21.02
N TYR A 178 -13.48 -3.61 -20.91
CA TYR A 178 -14.27 -4.09 -19.78
C TYR A 178 -14.12 -5.60 -19.52
N ASN A 179 -14.05 -6.40 -20.57
CA ASN A 179 -13.89 -7.85 -20.45
C ASN A 179 -12.42 -8.31 -20.50
N LYS A 180 -11.45 -7.40 -20.66
CA LYS A 180 -10.03 -7.79 -20.60
C LYS A 180 -9.68 -8.19 -19.18
N VAL A 181 -8.90 -9.25 -19.05
CA VAL A 181 -8.42 -9.73 -17.75
C VAL A 181 -6.91 -9.93 -17.78
N ALA A 182 -6.28 -9.66 -16.65
CA ALA A 182 -4.89 -10.02 -16.39
C ALA A 182 -4.80 -10.60 -14.98
N LEU A 183 -4.44 -11.88 -14.88
CA LEU A 183 -4.49 -12.64 -13.63
C LEU A 183 -3.12 -13.24 -13.33
N ARG A 184 -2.70 -13.25 -12.07
CA ARG A 184 -1.57 -14.04 -11.58
C ARG A 184 -2.08 -15.09 -10.59
N VAL A 185 -2.18 -16.33 -11.05
CA VAL A 185 -2.90 -17.40 -10.35
C VAL A 185 -2.15 -18.72 -10.39
N ASN A 186 -2.36 -19.57 -9.40
CA ASN A 186 -1.92 -20.95 -9.45
C ASN A 186 -2.85 -21.77 -10.35
N VAL A 187 -2.27 -22.64 -11.17
CA VAL A 187 -3.00 -23.56 -12.06
C VAL A 187 -3.67 -24.65 -11.23
N ARG A 188 -4.98 -24.84 -11.41
CA ARG A 188 -5.77 -25.86 -10.70
C ARG A 188 -6.59 -26.64 -11.71
N GLU A 189 -6.87 -27.91 -11.41
CA GLU A 189 -7.68 -28.78 -12.28
C GLU A 189 -7.24 -28.74 -13.77
N LEU A 190 -5.93 -28.81 -14.00
CA LEU A 190 -5.35 -28.75 -15.34
C LEU A 190 -5.78 -29.95 -16.19
N ASP A 191 -6.42 -29.67 -17.31
CA ASP A 191 -6.73 -30.63 -18.36
C ASP A 191 -5.95 -30.29 -19.64
N LYS A 192 -4.86 -31.02 -19.84
CA LYS A 192 -3.97 -30.83 -21.00
C LYS A 192 -4.62 -31.27 -22.32
N MET A 193 -5.63 -32.14 -22.29
CA MET A 193 -6.34 -32.60 -23.49
C MET A 193 -7.41 -31.59 -23.92
N ALA A 194 -8.12 -31.02 -22.95
CA ALA A 194 -9.11 -29.99 -23.19
C ALA A 194 -8.51 -28.59 -23.38
N TYR A 195 -7.22 -28.41 -23.07
CA TYR A 195 -6.54 -27.10 -23.04
C TYR A 195 -7.20 -26.14 -22.03
N THR A 196 -7.54 -26.65 -20.85
CA THR A 196 -8.17 -25.84 -19.82
C THR A 196 -7.58 -26.03 -18.42
N PHE A 197 -7.76 -25.03 -17.57
CA PHE A 197 -7.53 -25.13 -16.12
C PHE A 197 -8.46 -24.16 -15.38
N THR A 198 -8.67 -24.39 -14.09
CA THR A 198 -9.37 -23.48 -13.17
C THR A 198 -8.38 -22.83 -12.20
N TYR A 199 -8.84 -21.87 -11.41
CA TYR A 199 -8.02 -21.15 -10.43
C TYR A 199 -8.92 -20.58 -9.32
N GLY A 200 -8.34 -20.01 -8.26
CA GLY A 200 -9.07 -19.22 -7.25
C GLY A 200 -10.32 -19.93 -6.69
N LEU A 201 -11.51 -19.39 -6.93
CA LEU A 201 -12.77 -19.96 -6.44
C LEU A 201 -13.32 -21.11 -7.31
N ARG A 202 -12.62 -21.49 -8.39
CA ARG A 202 -13.03 -22.49 -9.39
C ARG A 202 -14.33 -22.11 -10.13
N THR A 203 -14.68 -20.83 -10.12
CA THR A 203 -15.84 -20.27 -10.81
C THR A 203 -15.58 -20.02 -12.30
N TYR A 204 -14.31 -19.85 -12.68
CA TYR A 204 -13.88 -19.62 -14.05
C TYR A 204 -12.97 -20.74 -14.56
N ARG A 205 -13.09 -21.01 -15.87
CA ARG A 205 -12.21 -21.91 -16.61
C ARG A 205 -11.42 -21.12 -17.64
N VAL A 206 -10.09 -21.19 -17.56
CA VAL A 206 -9.20 -20.67 -18.59
C VAL A 206 -9.20 -21.64 -19.76
N ASP A 207 -9.55 -21.17 -20.95
CA ASP A 207 -9.29 -21.85 -22.23
C ASP A 207 -7.99 -21.27 -22.80
N TYR A 208 -6.96 -22.09 -22.89
CA TYR A 208 -5.65 -21.71 -23.42
C TYR A 208 -5.33 -22.33 -24.78
N LYS A 209 -6.32 -22.92 -25.46
CA LYS A 209 -6.12 -23.62 -26.75
C LYS A 209 -5.45 -22.76 -27.81
N ASN A 210 -5.79 -21.47 -27.84
CA ASN A 210 -5.25 -20.50 -28.80
C ASN A 210 -4.27 -19.50 -28.16
N ALA A 211 -3.87 -19.73 -26.92
CA ALA A 211 -2.98 -18.82 -26.21
C ALA A 211 -1.52 -18.99 -26.64
N SER A 212 -0.75 -17.90 -26.61
CA SER A 212 0.70 -17.99 -26.57
C SER A 212 1.13 -18.56 -25.22
N LEU A 213 1.54 -19.83 -25.19
CA LEU A 213 2.04 -20.49 -23.99
C LEU A 213 3.56 -20.30 -23.84
N GLN A 214 3.99 -19.78 -22.68
CA GLN A 214 5.40 -19.62 -22.32
C GLN A 214 5.69 -20.42 -21.04
N GLY A 215 6.49 -21.48 -21.14
CA GLY A 215 6.77 -22.42 -20.06
C GLY A 215 5.80 -23.61 -19.99
N ALA A 216 6.12 -24.60 -19.16
CA ALA A 216 5.33 -25.82 -19.01
C ALA A 216 4.26 -25.69 -17.92
N LEU A 217 3.00 -25.93 -18.27
CA LEU A 217 1.90 -25.97 -17.30
C LEU A 217 1.90 -27.30 -16.54
N GLU A 218 1.96 -27.20 -15.23
CA GLU A 218 1.73 -28.31 -14.29
C GLU A 218 0.75 -27.85 -13.21
N PRO A 219 0.10 -28.77 -12.48
CA PRO A 219 -0.70 -28.40 -11.32
C PRO A 219 0.11 -27.51 -10.36
N ASP A 220 -0.57 -26.51 -9.82
CA ASP A 220 -0.10 -25.61 -8.77
C ASP A 220 0.99 -24.61 -9.19
N VAL A 221 1.46 -24.63 -10.45
CA VAL A 221 2.42 -23.63 -10.92
C VAL A 221 1.76 -22.25 -11.02
N LEU A 222 2.51 -21.21 -10.65
CA LEU A 222 2.05 -19.82 -10.80
C LEU A 222 2.15 -19.41 -12.27
N VAL A 223 1.05 -18.88 -12.81
CA VAL A 223 0.99 -18.36 -14.18
C VAL A 223 0.46 -16.94 -14.19
N ARG A 224 0.90 -16.17 -15.18
CA ARG A 224 0.22 -14.96 -15.64
C ARG A 224 -0.68 -15.31 -16.82
N VAL A 225 -1.97 -14.99 -16.71
CA VAL A 225 -2.97 -15.16 -17.76
C VAL A 225 -3.38 -13.78 -18.25
N GLN A 226 -3.33 -13.57 -19.56
CA GLN A 226 -3.98 -12.43 -20.22
C GLN A 226 -5.03 -12.96 -21.19
N GLY A 227 -6.19 -12.33 -21.22
CA GLY A 227 -7.28 -12.81 -22.06
C GLY A 227 -8.53 -11.94 -21.97
N VAL A 228 -9.63 -12.50 -22.44
CA VAL A 228 -10.95 -11.87 -22.39
C VAL A 228 -11.93 -12.81 -21.67
N ARG A 229 -12.68 -12.26 -20.73
CA ARG A 229 -13.77 -12.95 -20.04
C ARG A 229 -14.98 -13.06 -20.95
N SER A 230 -15.55 -14.27 -21.06
CA SER A 230 -16.76 -14.56 -21.81
C SER A 230 -17.62 -15.54 -21.00
N GLY A 231 -18.61 -15.02 -20.28
CA GLY A 231 -19.35 -15.79 -19.28
C GLY A 231 -18.39 -16.29 -18.20
N SER A 232 -18.42 -17.59 -17.87
CA SER A 232 -17.51 -18.25 -16.93
C SER A 232 -16.22 -18.79 -17.57
N SER A 233 -15.93 -18.41 -18.83
CA SER A 233 -14.69 -18.76 -19.52
C SER A 233 -13.75 -17.57 -19.63
N ILE A 234 -12.46 -17.80 -19.44
CA ILE A 234 -11.40 -16.87 -19.81
C ILE A 234 -10.76 -17.38 -21.09
N LEU A 235 -11.01 -16.69 -22.20
CA LEU A 235 -10.35 -16.95 -23.48
C LEU A 235 -8.95 -16.34 -23.41
N ALA A 236 -7.95 -17.16 -23.11
CA ALA A 236 -6.58 -16.70 -22.93
C ALA A 236 -5.93 -16.39 -24.29
N SER A 237 -5.31 -15.22 -24.39
CA SER A 237 -4.41 -14.87 -25.49
C SER A 237 -2.96 -15.17 -25.15
N LYS A 238 -2.60 -15.14 -23.86
CA LYS A 238 -1.28 -15.48 -23.35
C LYS A 238 -1.37 -16.17 -22.00
N VAL A 239 -0.63 -17.27 -21.85
CA VAL A 239 -0.38 -17.91 -20.55
C VAL A 239 1.12 -18.03 -20.39
N GLN A 240 1.66 -17.40 -19.35
CA GLN A 240 3.09 -17.41 -19.06
C GLN A 240 3.31 -18.01 -17.68
N VAL A 241 3.98 -19.16 -17.62
CA VAL A 241 4.50 -19.71 -16.37
C VAL A 241 5.49 -18.71 -15.82
N MET A 242 5.19 -18.22 -14.62
CA MET A 242 6.04 -17.28 -13.95
C MET A 242 7.12 -18.05 -13.20
N GLU A 243 8.38 -17.72 -13.48
CA GLU A 243 9.37 -17.89 -12.43
C GLU A 243 8.98 -16.91 -11.33
N ALA A 244 8.68 -17.42 -10.15
CA ALA A 244 8.19 -16.54 -9.11
C ALA A 244 9.35 -15.58 -8.73
N TRP A 245 9.18 -14.30 -9.02
CA TRP A 245 10.18 -13.23 -8.76
C TRP A 245 11.45 -13.34 -9.63
N PRO A 246 12.11 -12.21 -9.98
CA PRO A 246 13.39 -12.24 -10.66
C PRO A 246 14.35 -13.16 -9.91
N THR A 247 15.22 -13.87 -10.65
CA THR A 247 16.20 -14.83 -10.12
C THR A 247 17.10 -14.16 -9.09
N LEU A 248 16.68 -14.19 -7.83
CA LEU A 248 17.51 -13.79 -6.71
C LEU A 248 18.55 -14.88 -6.51
N GLN A 249 19.82 -14.51 -6.55
CA GLN A 249 20.89 -15.47 -6.35
C GLN A 249 20.93 -15.93 -4.89
N PRO A 250 21.11 -17.22 -4.61
CA PRO A 250 21.41 -17.68 -3.25
C PRO A 250 22.60 -16.89 -2.68
N GLY A 251 22.49 -16.48 -1.42
CA GLY A 251 23.46 -15.59 -0.75
C GLY A 251 23.11 -14.10 -0.82
N ALA A 252 22.11 -13.69 -1.61
CA ALA A 252 21.63 -12.31 -1.64
C ALA A 252 21.03 -11.91 -0.29
N ARG A 253 21.29 -10.67 0.15
CA ARG A 253 20.57 -10.05 1.27
C ARG A 253 19.15 -9.73 0.83
N VAL A 254 18.19 -10.06 1.68
CA VAL A 254 16.76 -9.86 1.42
C VAL A 254 16.12 -9.07 2.56
N GLU A 255 15.32 -8.07 2.20
CA GLU A 255 14.37 -7.42 3.10
C GLU A 255 12.94 -7.68 2.61
N LEU A 256 12.11 -8.28 3.47
CA LEU A 256 10.69 -8.55 3.19
C LEU A 256 9.80 -7.78 4.17
N GLY A 257 8.71 -7.19 3.69
CA GLY A 257 7.74 -6.51 4.54
C GLY A 257 6.31 -6.91 4.21
N GLY A 258 5.55 -7.46 5.16
CA GLY A 258 4.19 -7.95 4.92
C GLY A 258 3.58 -8.77 6.06
N PRO A 259 2.33 -9.26 5.87
CA PRO A 259 1.65 -10.15 6.81
C PRO A 259 2.28 -11.55 6.82
N ILE A 260 2.37 -12.15 8.01
CA ILE A 260 2.76 -13.56 8.20
C ILE A 260 1.64 -14.48 7.70
N GLY A 261 1.99 -15.50 6.91
CA GLY A 261 1.14 -16.66 6.63
C GLY A 261 1.79 -17.96 7.11
N ASN A 262 0.99 -19.00 7.37
CA ASN A 262 1.46 -20.35 7.75
C ASN A 262 2.56 -20.37 8.83
N LEU A 263 2.39 -19.62 9.93
CA LEU A 263 3.31 -19.66 11.05
C LEU A 263 3.36 -21.06 11.68
N ASP A 264 4.55 -21.65 11.70
CA ASP A 264 4.92 -22.84 12.47
C ASP A 264 5.86 -22.43 13.60
N GLU A 265 5.29 -22.28 14.80
CA GLU A 265 6.04 -21.88 15.99
C GLU A 265 7.04 -22.95 16.47
N THR A 266 6.79 -24.22 16.13
CA THR A 266 7.63 -25.35 16.54
C THR A 266 8.81 -25.49 15.59
N GLY A 267 8.55 -25.52 14.29
CA GLY A 267 9.59 -25.54 13.25
C GLY A 267 10.29 -24.20 13.01
N LYS A 268 9.86 -23.14 13.70
CA LYS A 268 10.39 -21.77 13.58
C LYS A 268 10.42 -21.28 12.13
N SER A 269 9.28 -21.43 11.45
CA SER A 269 9.11 -20.96 10.07
C SER A 269 7.77 -20.27 9.82
N PHE A 270 7.70 -19.47 8.75
CA PHE A 270 6.45 -18.93 8.22
C PHE A 270 6.60 -18.58 6.73
N VAL A 271 5.50 -18.25 6.06
CA VAL A 271 5.48 -17.73 4.70
C VAL A 271 5.30 -16.22 4.71
N LEU A 272 6.09 -15.50 3.91
CA LEU A 272 5.99 -14.05 3.72
C LEU A 272 6.28 -13.70 2.27
N MET A 273 5.34 -13.02 1.59
CA MET A 273 5.49 -12.64 0.17
C MET A 273 5.81 -13.82 -0.77
N GLY A 274 5.40 -15.03 -0.40
CA GLY A 274 5.71 -16.27 -1.15
C GLY A 274 7.11 -16.84 -0.88
N PHE A 275 7.86 -16.28 0.07
CA PHE A 275 9.11 -16.85 0.58
C PHE A 275 8.84 -17.68 1.83
N SER A 276 9.56 -18.79 1.99
CA SER A 276 9.61 -19.51 3.27
C SER A 276 10.66 -18.84 4.14
N VAL A 277 10.27 -18.29 5.28
CA VAL A 277 11.18 -17.65 6.23
C VAL A 277 11.50 -18.64 7.34
N ASN A 278 12.77 -18.97 7.50
CA ASN A 278 13.28 -19.68 8.68
C ASN A 278 13.82 -18.63 9.67
N TYR A 279 13.26 -18.61 10.89
CA TYR A 279 13.64 -17.64 11.92
C TYR A 279 14.29 -18.28 13.15
N THR A 280 14.80 -19.51 13.02
CA THR A 280 15.42 -20.29 14.11
C THR A 280 16.51 -19.51 14.85
N THR A 281 17.32 -18.74 14.11
CA THR A 281 18.45 -17.97 14.65
C THR A 281 18.19 -16.46 14.65
N ALA A 282 16.99 -16.02 14.28
CA ALA A 282 16.70 -14.62 14.11
C ALA A 282 16.54 -13.90 15.46
N GLN A 283 16.94 -12.63 15.52
CA GLN A 283 16.46 -11.75 16.57
C GLN A 283 15.00 -11.40 16.28
N VAL A 284 14.08 -11.89 17.12
CA VAL A 284 12.64 -11.63 17.01
C VAL A 284 12.24 -10.53 17.99
N THR A 285 11.61 -9.47 17.48
CA THR A 285 11.03 -8.39 18.28
C THR A 285 9.53 -8.34 18.06
N GLY A 286 8.75 -8.44 19.14
CA GLY A 286 7.28 -8.57 19.11
C GLY A 286 6.79 -10.01 19.08
N THR A 287 5.47 -10.20 19.06
CA THR A 287 4.83 -11.53 19.04
C THR A 287 4.38 -11.90 17.63
N LEU A 288 4.90 -13.02 17.11
CA LEU A 288 4.52 -13.54 15.80
C LEU A 288 3.18 -14.27 15.88
N LYS A 289 2.26 -13.97 14.94
CA LYS A 289 1.01 -14.71 14.69
C LYS A 289 0.68 -14.61 13.20
N ASN A 290 -0.15 -15.51 12.67
CA ASN A 290 -0.70 -15.34 11.33
C ASN A 290 -1.42 -13.99 11.20
N GLY A 291 -1.21 -13.31 10.07
CA GLY A 291 -1.78 -12.00 9.75
C GLY A 291 -1.04 -10.79 10.35
N VAL A 292 -0.12 -11.00 11.31
CA VAL A 292 0.72 -9.93 11.88
C VAL A 292 1.66 -9.40 10.81
N TRP A 293 1.80 -8.08 10.71
CA TRP A 293 2.70 -7.48 9.75
C TRP A 293 4.12 -7.42 10.31
N VAL A 294 5.07 -7.96 9.57
CA VAL A 294 6.47 -8.01 9.96
C VAL A 294 7.38 -7.39 8.90
N LYS A 295 8.54 -6.93 9.38
CA LYS A 295 9.74 -6.72 8.60
C LYS A 295 10.70 -7.88 8.86
N VAL A 296 11.23 -8.50 7.80
CA VAL A 296 12.23 -9.56 7.87
C VAL A 296 13.48 -9.10 7.14
N GLU A 297 14.63 -9.23 7.80
CA GLU A 297 15.94 -9.10 7.17
C GLU A 297 16.65 -10.46 7.24
N GLY A 298 17.31 -10.85 6.16
CA GLY A 298 17.99 -12.15 6.10
C GLY A 298 18.77 -12.39 4.82
N THR A 299 19.16 -13.63 4.61
CA THR A 299 19.88 -14.07 3.41
C THR A 299 19.05 -15.13 2.68
N LEU A 300 18.95 -15.00 1.35
CA LEU A 300 18.26 -15.98 0.53
C LEU A 300 19.08 -17.27 0.39
N GLY A 301 18.47 -18.40 0.71
CA GLY A 301 18.96 -19.74 0.41
C GLY A 301 18.38 -20.29 -0.89
N THR A 302 18.46 -21.60 -1.07
CA THR A 302 17.81 -22.28 -2.20
C THR A 302 16.29 -22.35 -2.01
N ASN A 303 15.55 -22.58 -3.10
CA ASN A 303 14.10 -22.79 -3.06
C ASN A 303 13.30 -21.71 -2.32
N ARG A 304 13.75 -20.44 -2.38
CA ARG A 304 13.11 -19.28 -1.75
C ARG A 304 13.06 -19.33 -0.22
N VAL A 305 13.97 -20.07 0.41
CA VAL A 305 14.10 -20.07 1.86
C VAL A 305 14.92 -18.86 2.28
N VAL A 306 14.33 -17.92 3.02
CA VAL A 306 15.06 -16.83 3.65
C VAL A 306 15.52 -17.30 5.03
N GLN A 307 16.84 -17.30 5.25
CA GLN A 307 17.41 -17.47 6.58
C GLN A 307 17.40 -16.10 7.26
N ALA A 308 16.43 -15.88 8.13
CA ALA A 308 16.23 -14.60 8.79
C ALA A 308 17.31 -14.36 9.86
N SER A 309 17.88 -13.16 9.84
CA SER A 309 18.72 -12.64 10.92
C SER A 309 17.92 -11.76 11.88
N LYS A 310 16.87 -11.09 11.37
CA LYS A 310 15.97 -10.25 12.18
C LYS A 310 14.52 -10.39 11.69
N VAL A 311 13.61 -10.50 12.65
CA VAL A 311 12.15 -10.41 12.42
C VAL A 311 11.59 -9.38 13.39
N GLU A 312 10.98 -8.34 12.86
CA GLU A 312 10.40 -7.24 13.65
C GLU A 312 8.92 -7.12 13.34
N VAL A 313 8.07 -7.29 14.35
CA VAL A 313 6.65 -6.98 14.25
C VAL A 313 6.49 -5.48 14.09
N ARG A 314 5.94 -5.07 12.94
CA ARG A 314 5.65 -3.68 12.60
C ARG A 314 4.25 -3.29 13.06
N TYR A 315 3.27 -4.17 12.81
CA TYR A 315 1.88 -4.00 13.20
C TYR A 315 1.38 -5.28 13.87
N GLU A 316 1.05 -5.21 15.16
CA GLU A 316 0.55 -6.34 15.97
C GLU A 316 -0.76 -6.95 15.44
N HIS A 317 -1.48 -6.23 14.60
CA HIS A 317 -2.61 -6.71 13.82
C HIS A 317 -2.86 -5.77 12.62
N GLY A 318 -3.49 -6.25 11.56
CA GLY A 318 -3.89 -5.42 10.41
C GLY A 318 -5.11 -4.52 10.63
N GLY A 319 -5.51 -4.32 11.89
CA GLY A 319 -6.84 -3.87 12.28
C GLY A 319 -7.86 -5.01 12.20
N SER A 320 -9.05 -4.85 12.79
CA SER A 320 -10.13 -5.80 12.46
C SER A 320 -10.40 -5.70 10.95
N GLY A 321 -10.55 -6.84 10.27
CA GLY A 321 -10.68 -6.90 8.81
C GLY A 321 -11.85 -6.11 8.23
N ARG A 322 -12.80 -5.70 9.08
CA ARG A 322 -14.01 -5.01 8.66
C ARG A 322 -13.90 -3.51 8.90
N TYR A 323 -14.14 -2.73 7.86
CA TYR A 323 -14.51 -1.32 7.95
C TYR A 323 -15.39 -0.96 6.76
N ASN A 324 -16.37 -0.08 6.98
CA ASN A 324 -17.34 0.37 5.98
C ASN A 324 -17.52 1.88 5.97
N GLY A 325 -16.62 2.60 6.64
CA GLY A 325 -16.59 4.05 6.66
C GLY A 325 -15.20 4.56 7.02
N GLN A 326 -14.92 5.79 6.60
CA GLN A 326 -13.73 6.53 7.02
C GLN A 326 -14.12 7.96 7.39
N LEU A 327 -13.47 8.51 8.41
CA LEU A 327 -13.64 9.89 8.81
C LEU A 327 -12.29 10.50 9.15
N GLU A 328 -11.98 11.63 8.53
CA GLU A 328 -10.79 12.40 8.80
C GLU A 328 -11.14 13.73 9.47
N GLY A 329 -10.29 14.16 10.40
CA GLY A 329 -10.40 15.46 11.05
C GLY A 329 -9.66 15.53 12.37
N PRO A 330 -9.82 16.64 13.11
CA PRO A 330 -9.18 16.80 14.40
C PRO A 330 -9.90 15.96 15.46
N VAL A 331 -9.11 15.31 16.31
CA VAL A 331 -9.61 14.62 17.50
C VAL A 331 -10.08 15.69 18.50
N SER A 332 -11.39 15.75 18.72
CA SER A 332 -12.04 16.73 19.60
C SER A 332 -12.12 16.28 21.06
N ALA A 333 -12.08 14.97 21.31
CA ALA A 333 -12.04 14.38 22.65
C ALA A 333 -11.45 12.96 22.58
N VAL A 334 -10.86 12.51 23.69
CA VAL A 334 -10.41 11.14 23.88
C VAL A 334 -10.70 10.71 25.32
N ASP A 335 -11.23 9.50 25.49
CA ASP A 335 -11.36 8.82 26.77
C ASP A 335 -10.53 7.53 26.72
N PRO A 336 -9.29 7.55 27.25
CA PRO A 336 -8.44 6.36 27.27
C PRO A 336 -8.97 5.22 28.13
N ALA A 337 -9.84 5.47 29.10
CA ALA A 337 -10.39 4.43 29.97
C ALA A 337 -11.51 3.67 29.27
N GLN A 338 -12.32 4.36 28.47
CA GLN A 338 -13.36 3.74 27.64
C GLN A 338 -12.86 3.35 26.23
N LEU A 339 -11.60 3.66 25.91
CA LEU A 339 -11.02 3.52 24.57
C LEU A 339 -11.89 4.18 23.50
N THR A 340 -12.38 5.39 23.77
CA THR A 340 -13.15 6.16 22.78
C THR A 340 -12.40 7.40 22.33
N LEU A 341 -12.55 7.73 21.05
CA LEU A 341 -12.12 9.02 20.51
C LEU A 341 -13.26 9.67 19.75
N ARG A 342 -13.27 10.99 19.70
CA ARG A 342 -14.30 11.75 18.99
C ARG A 342 -13.68 12.61 17.91
N ILE A 343 -14.13 12.41 16.68
CA ILE A 343 -13.85 13.30 15.56
C ILE A 343 -15.19 13.93 15.18
N GLN A 344 -15.25 15.27 15.17
CA GLN A 344 -16.49 16.01 14.93
C GLN A 344 -17.57 15.66 15.99
N ASN A 345 -18.79 15.32 15.57
CA ASN A 345 -19.87 14.84 16.45
C ASN A 345 -20.00 13.32 16.50
N ARG A 346 -18.98 12.58 16.03
CA ARG A 346 -18.97 11.11 16.01
C ARG A 346 -17.93 10.57 16.99
N THR A 347 -18.39 9.73 17.90
CA THR A 347 -17.53 8.98 18.81
C THR A 347 -17.30 7.59 18.24
N PHE A 348 -16.05 7.15 18.26
CA PHE A 348 -15.63 5.81 17.86
C PHE A 348 -15.07 5.08 19.06
N TRP A 349 -15.38 3.81 19.15
CA TRP A 349 -14.85 2.90 20.16
C TRP A 349 -13.72 2.05 19.58
N ALA A 350 -12.65 1.87 20.34
CA ALA A 350 -11.50 1.05 19.98
C ALA A 350 -11.35 -0.13 20.94
N ASP A 351 -10.64 -1.15 20.49
CA ASP A 351 -10.25 -2.30 21.31
C ASP A 351 -8.78 -2.69 21.06
N GLN A 352 -8.38 -3.80 21.65
CA GLN A 352 -7.04 -4.38 21.48
C GLN A 352 -6.69 -4.84 20.05
N ASN A 353 -7.65 -4.83 19.12
CA ASN A 353 -7.45 -5.13 17.70
C ASN A 353 -7.49 -3.86 16.81
N THR A 354 -7.73 -2.68 17.40
CA THR A 354 -7.73 -1.40 16.67
C THR A 354 -6.30 -1.02 16.30
N LEU A 355 -6.02 -0.91 15.00
CA LEU A 355 -4.70 -0.49 14.52
C LEU A 355 -4.50 1.00 14.72
N VAL A 356 -3.65 1.40 15.66
CA VAL A 356 -3.26 2.80 15.86
C VAL A 356 -1.89 3.04 15.25
N LEU A 357 -1.81 4.00 14.34
CA LEU A 357 -0.59 4.39 13.64
C LEU A 357 -0.33 5.87 13.87
N ARG A 358 0.93 6.24 14.10
CA ARG A 358 1.41 7.62 14.04
C ARG A 358 2.56 7.67 13.05
N ASN A 359 2.40 8.45 11.98
CA ASN A 359 3.42 8.55 10.92
C ASN A 359 3.89 7.18 10.40
N GLN A 360 2.94 6.31 10.04
CA GLN A 360 3.23 4.95 9.54
C GLN A 360 4.03 4.07 10.52
N THR A 361 3.98 4.36 11.82
CA THR A 361 4.60 3.55 12.86
C THR A 361 3.54 3.17 13.88
N GLN A 362 3.59 1.93 14.39
CA GLN A 362 2.66 1.48 15.40
C GLN A 362 2.72 2.39 16.63
N ALA A 363 1.56 2.87 17.03
CA ALA A 363 1.33 3.65 18.24
C ALA A 363 0.30 2.93 19.11
N ARG A 364 0.04 3.48 20.30
CA ARG A 364 -1.00 2.99 21.21
C ARG A 364 -2.17 3.94 21.20
N PHE A 365 -3.36 3.43 21.55
CA PHE A 365 -4.53 4.29 21.77
C PHE A 365 -4.26 5.37 22.83
N SER A 366 -3.48 5.02 23.86
CA SER A 366 -3.01 5.95 24.89
C SER A 366 -2.12 7.08 24.40
N ASP A 367 -1.72 7.09 23.12
CA ASP A 367 -0.89 8.14 22.52
C ASP A 367 -1.73 9.18 21.77
N ILE A 368 -3.03 8.96 21.61
CA ILE A 368 -3.96 9.88 20.95
C ILE A 368 -4.28 11.05 21.91
N ARG A 369 -4.24 12.27 21.40
CA ARG A 369 -4.53 13.50 22.15
C ARG A 369 -5.61 14.31 21.42
N ALA A 370 -6.38 15.09 22.18
CA ALA A 370 -7.23 16.11 21.57
C ALA A 370 -6.34 17.10 20.79
N GLY A 371 -6.78 17.46 19.58
CA GLY A 371 -6.04 18.27 18.63
C GLY A 371 -5.15 17.48 17.67
N ASP A 372 -4.89 16.18 17.90
CA ASP A 372 -4.26 15.34 16.87
C ASP A 372 -5.15 15.32 15.62
N TRP A 373 -4.55 15.37 14.42
CA TRP A 373 -5.28 15.12 13.18
C TRP A 373 -5.29 13.61 12.92
N ALA A 374 -6.48 13.05 12.78
CA ALA A 374 -6.65 11.61 12.68
C ALA A 374 -7.59 11.25 11.54
N GLU A 375 -7.25 10.16 10.86
CA GLU A 375 -8.15 9.45 9.98
C GLU A 375 -8.56 8.14 10.67
N VAL A 376 -9.86 7.95 10.87
CA VAL A 376 -10.44 6.75 11.47
C VAL A 376 -11.12 5.93 10.39
N SER A 377 -10.68 4.69 10.20
CA SER A 377 -11.44 3.68 9.46
C SER A 377 -12.32 2.92 10.46
N PHE A 378 -13.63 2.93 10.25
CA PHE A 378 -14.60 2.39 11.20
C PHE A 378 -15.59 1.40 10.59
N ASP A 379 -16.13 0.53 11.43
CA ASP A 379 -17.20 -0.42 11.13
C ASP A 379 -18.46 -0.04 11.91
N THR A 380 -19.48 0.45 11.20
CA THR A 380 -20.78 0.84 11.79
C THR A 380 -21.63 -0.34 12.24
N THR A 381 -21.32 -1.55 11.80
CA THR A 381 -22.08 -2.76 12.16
C THR A 381 -21.56 -3.41 13.44
N ARG A 382 -20.40 -2.95 13.94
CA ARG A 382 -19.82 -3.32 15.22
C ARG A 382 -19.83 -2.10 16.12
N ALA A 383 -20.59 -2.15 17.20
CA ALA A 383 -20.70 -1.04 18.13
C ALA A 383 -20.48 -1.49 19.58
N ASP A 384 -20.05 -0.55 20.42
CA ASP A 384 -20.02 -0.74 21.87
C ASP A 384 -21.43 -0.65 22.48
N GLY A 385 -21.53 -0.76 23.82
CA GLY A 385 -22.80 -0.64 24.54
C GLY A 385 -23.47 0.74 24.45
N ALA A 386 -22.76 1.76 24.00
CA ALA A 386 -23.28 3.11 23.78
C ALA A 386 -23.64 3.37 22.31
N GLY A 387 -23.45 2.40 21.42
CA GLY A 387 -23.73 2.53 19.99
C GLY A 387 -22.61 3.20 19.19
N ASN A 388 -21.43 3.41 19.77
CA ASN A 388 -20.29 3.99 19.06
C ASN A 388 -19.70 2.97 18.08
N ALA A 389 -19.54 3.36 16.82
CA ALA A 389 -18.95 2.50 15.80
C ALA A 389 -17.50 2.11 16.16
N TYR A 390 -17.12 0.88 15.80
CA TYR A 390 -15.80 0.36 16.08
C TYR A 390 -14.75 0.97 15.14
N ALA A 391 -13.68 1.54 15.69
CA ALA A 391 -12.50 1.98 14.96
C ALA A 391 -11.61 0.77 14.63
N ALA A 392 -11.57 0.34 13.37
CA ALA A 392 -10.67 -0.69 12.90
C ALA A 392 -9.22 -0.18 12.77
N ARG A 393 -9.06 1.10 12.38
CA ARG A 393 -7.77 1.80 12.31
C ARG A 393 -7.93 3.26 12.69
N VAL A 394 -6.95 3.79 13.41
CA VAL A 394 -6.76 5.21 13.69
C VAL A 394 -5.38 5.60 13.20
N GLN A 395 -5.31 6.35 12.10
CA GLN A 395 -4.08 6.92 11.55
C GLN A 395 -3.94 8.37 12.01
N LEU A 396 -3.02 8.61 12.94
CA LEU A 396 -2.59 9.95 13.32
C LEU A 396 -1.64 10.47 12.23
N LYS A 397 -2.02 11.57 11.60
CA LYS A 397 -1.22 12.26 10.60
C LYS A 397 -0.36 13.32 11.29
N GLN A 398 0.80 13.63 10.73
CA GLN A 398 1.57 14.77 11.22
C GLN A 398 0.75 16.03 10.92
N ASN A 399 0.75 16.95 11.88
CA ASN A 399 0.30 18.32 11.62
C ASN A 399 1.55 19.18 11.49
N ALA A 400 2.40 18.86 10.50
CA ALA A 400 3.53 19.72 10.19
C ALA A 400 2.98 21.02 9.58
N PRO A 401 3.59 22.21 9.85
CA PRO A 401 3.05 23.50 9.41
C PRO A 401 2.76 23.63 7.90
N ASN A 402 3.32 22.74 7.09
CA ASN A 402 3.22 22.74 5.63
C ASN A 402 2.62 21.44 5.06
N GLU A 403 2.18 20.49 5.89
CA GLU A 403 1.56 19.25 5.40
C GLU A 403 0.13 19.56 4.92
N GLN A 404 -0.14 19.32 3.63
CA GLN A 404 -1.49 19.46 3.11
C GLN A 404 -2.36 18.33 3.66
N LEU A 405 -3.32 18.71 4.49
CA LEU A 405 -4.39 17.89 4.99
C LEU A 405 -5.59 17.99 4.06
N GLU A 406 -6.40 16.93 4.05
CA GLU A 406 -7.68 16.90 3.37
C GLU A 406 -8.81 16.92 4.40
N LEU A 407 -9.83 17.74 4.17
CA LEU A 407 -11.03 17.79 4.99
C LEU A 407 -12.25 17.74 4.09
N LYS A 408 -13.03 16.66 4.20
CA LYS A 408 -14.27 16.46 3.43
C LYS A 408 -15.49 16.48 4.33
N GLY A 409 -16.56 17.12 3.89
CA GLY A 409 -17.83 17.12 4.61
C GLY A 409 -18.81 18.18 4.14
N ILE A 410 -19.89 18.33 4.89
CA ILE A 410 -20.96 19.28 4.56
C ILE A 410 -20.56 20.66 5.06
N ILE A 411 -20.69 21.66 4.19
CA ILE A 411 -20.51 23.07 4.52
C ILE A 411 -21.61 23.53 5.48
N ALA A 412 -21.20 24.18 6.56
CA ALA A 412 -22.06 24.89 7.50
C ALA A 412 -21.55 26.32 7.73
N ASP A 413 -22.40 27.18 8.30
CA ASP A 413 -22.06 28.57 8.68
C ASP A 413 -21.41 29.38 7.55
N PHE A 414 -21.84 29.17 6.30
CA PHE A 414 -21.22 29.82 5.14
C PHE A 414 -21.52 31.32 5.14
N ASN A 415 -20.47 32.13 5.04
CA ASN A 415 -20.57 33.58 5.06
C ASN A 415 -19.88 34.17 3.82
N THR A 416 -20.69 34.68 2.91
CA THR A 416 -20.26 35.29 1.64
C THR A 416 -19.50 36.60 1.82
N THR A 417 -19.69 37.30 2.95
CA THR A 417 -19.10 38.64 3.18
C THR A 417 -17.68 38.53 3.72
N ILE A 418 -17.48 37.71 4.76
CA ILE A 418 -16.15 37.54 5.38
C ILE A 418 -15.40 36.32 4.83
N ARG A 419 -15.98 35.61 3.85
CA ARG A 419 -15.41 34.45 3.18
C ARG A 419 -14.95 33.35 4.15
N THR A 420 -15.87 32.95 5.03
CA THR A 420 -15.65 31.86 5.99
C THR A 420 -16.77 30.83 5.90
N PHE A 421 -16.48 29.61 6.33
CA PHE A 421 -17.49 28.58 6.61
C PHE A 421 -16.91 27.59 7.63
N SER A 422 -17.68 26.58 7.98
CA SER A 422 -17.17 25.42 8.71
C SER A 422 -17.46 24.14 7.93
N ILE A 423 -16.56 23.16 8.03
CA ILE A 423 -16.84 21.79 7.60
C ILE A 423 -16.71 20.90 8.81
N ASN A 424 -17.79 20.18 9.10
CA ASN A 424 -17.90 19.29 10.24
C ASN A 424 -17.51 19.94 11.59
N GLY A 425 -17.87 21.22 11.76
CA GLY A 425 -17.57 22.01 12.97
C GLY A 425 -16.13 22.52 13.07
N VAL A 426 -15.28 22.26 12.07
CA VAL A 426 -13.95 22.87 11.95
C VAL A 426 -14.10 24.20 11.21
N PRO A 427 -13.75 25.35 11.82
CA PRO A 427 -13.74 26.63 11.13
C PRO A 427 -12.74 26.62 9.97
N VAL A 428 -13.18 27.10 8.81
CA VAL A 428 -12.39 27.17 7.59
C VAL A 428 -12.13 28.64 7.24
N ALA A 429 -10.86 28.96 7.07
CA ALA A 429 -10.40 30.23 6.53
C ALA A 429 -9.82 30.01 5.13
N VAL A 430 -10.09 30.93 4.21
CA VAL A 430 -9.44 30.96 2.89
C VAL A 430 -8.36 32.04 2.85
N ILE A 431 -7.43 31.90 1.92
CA ILE A 431 -6.33 32.84 1.65
C ILE A 431 -6.41 33.35 0.21
N ASP A 432 -5.61 34.36 -0.12
CA ASP A 432 -5.63 34.99 -1.45
C ASP A 432 -5.28 34.02 -2.60
N THR A 433 -4.59 32.91 -2.28
CA THR A 433 -4.20 31.87 -3.25
C THR A 433 -5.10 30.63 -3.22
N THR A 434 -6.22 30.65 -2.47
CA THR A 434 -7.16 29.53 -2.44
C THR A 434 -7.77 29.30 -3.82
N LYS A 435 -7.69 28.06 -4.31
CA LYS A 435 -8.35 27.62 -5.55
C LYS A 435 -9.77 27.13 -5.24
N TYR A 436 -10.71 27.39 -6.15
CA TYR A 436 -12.11 27.02 -5.99
C TYR A 436 -12.58 26.18 -7.18
N GLU A 437 -13.21 25.05 -6.91
CA GLU A 437 -13.75 24.14 -7.93
C GLU A 437 -15.22 23.80 -7.64
N ILE A 438 -16.02 23.64 -8.70
CA ILE A 438 -17.42 23.21 -8.63
C ILE A 438 -17.62 22.13 -9.69
N GLY A 439 -17.85 20.89 -9.28
CA GLY A 439 -17.97 19.74 -10.18
C GLY A 439 -16.76 19.66 -11.12
N ASP A 440 -15.55 19.63 -10.55
CA ASP A 440 -14.23 19.61 -11.23
C ASP A 440 -13.89 20.86 -12.07
N LEU A 441 -14.77 21.85 -12.16
CA LEU A 441 -14.50 23.08 -12.91
C LEU A 441 -13.89 24.15 -12.00
N LEU A 442 -12.68 24.61 -12.33
CA LEU A 442 -12.04 25.74 -11.67
C LEU A 442 -12.85 27.03 -11.89
N VAL A 443 -13.27 27.66 -10.79
CA VAL A 443 -14.03 28.92 -10.78
C VAL A 443 -13.25 30.03 -10.07
N THR A 444 -13.63 31.28 -10.31
CA THR A 444 -13.08 32.42 -9.57
C THR A 444 -13.60 32.47 -8.13
N ALA A 445 -12.86 33.16 -7.24
CA ALA A 445 -13.32 33.37 -5.88
C ALA A 445 -14.68 34.11 -5.83
N ASP A 446 -14.88 35.10 -6.70
CA ASP A 446 -16.14 35.85 -6.74
C ASP A 446 -17.30 34.97 -7.20
N GLU A 447 -17.09 34.07 -8.17
CA GLU A 447 -18.09 33.08 -8.57
C GLU A 447 -18.39 32.06 -7.48
N PHE A 448 -17.38 31.64 -6.71
CA PHE A 448 -17.59 30.70 -5.61
C PHE A 448 -18.42 31.32 -4.48
N TRP A 449 -18.06 32.53 -4.06
CA TRP A 449 -18.60 33.23 -2.89
C TRP A 449 -19.87 34.06 -3.15
N ASN A 450 -20.36 34.16 -4.39
CA ASN A 450 -21.59 34.90 -4.70
C ASN A 450 -22.89 34.17 -4.30
N THR A 451 -22.80 32.90 -3.90
CA THR A 451 -23.93 32.02 -3.59
C THR A 451 -23.67 31.33 -2.26
N ASP A 452 -24.69 31.22 -1.40
CA ASP A 452 -24.62 30.43 -0.17
C ASP A 452 -24.45 28.94 -0.51
N ARG A 453 -23.42 28.32 0.09
CA ARG A 453 -23.08 26.91 -0.13
C ARG A 453 -23.41 26.03 1.09
N THR A 454 -24.12 26.56 2.07
CA THR A 454 -24.56 25.78 3.24
C THR A 454 -25.33 24.52 2.80
N GLY A 455 -24.92 23.36 3.33
CA GLY A 455 -25.49 22.06 2.96
C GLY A 455 -24.81 21.37 1.77
N ALA A 456 -23.93 22.05 1.03
CA ALA A 456 -23.15 21.42 -0.04
C ALA A 456 -22.08 20.49 0.54
N LEU A 457 -21.81 19.38 -0.14
CA LEU A 457 -20.63 18.56 0.11
C LEU A 457 -19.41 19.25 -0.48
N ALA A 458 -18.34 19.32 0.31
CA ALA A 458 -17.10 19.92 -0.12
C ALA A 458 -15.89 19.13 0.34
N GLU A 459 -14.83 19.19 -0.47
CA GLU A 459 -13.50 18.70 -0.16
C GLU A 459 -12.53 19.89 -0.10
N LEU A 460 -11.73 19.95 0.96
CA LEU A 460 -10.73 20.99 1.16
C LEU A 460 -9.34 20.37 1.17
N LYS A 461 -8.37 21.06 0.59
CA LYS A 461 -6.93 20.79 0.79
C LYS A 461 -6.28 22.00 1.42
N GLY A 462 -5.54 21.83 2.51
CA GLY A 462 -5.06 22.96 3.30
C GLY A 462 -4.19 22.58 4.48
N VAL A 463 -3.97 23.50 5.41
CA VAL A 463 -3.15 23.27 6.62
C VAL A 463 -3.97 23.59 7.87
N LEU A 464 -3.80 22.83 8.94
CA LEU A 464 -4.48 23.13 10.21
C LEU A 464 -3.62 24.06 11.08
N LYS A 465 -4.06 25.29 11.27
CA LYS A 465 -3.43 26.29 12.16
C LYS A 465 -4.21 26.39 13.46
N GLY A 466 -3.75 25.68 14.49
CA GLY A 466 -4.46 25.56 15.75
C GLY A 466 -5.77 24.78 15.57
N SER A 467 -6.91 25.44 15.68
CA SER A 467 -8.24 24.84 15.44
C SER A 467 -8.89 25.29 14.13
N VAL A 468 -8.22 26.12 13.34
CA VAL A 468 -8.74 26.67 12.07
C VAL A 468 -8.05 25.98 10.90
N PHE A 469 -8.84 25.49 9.95
CA PHE A 469 -8.35 24.92 8.70
C PHE A 469 -8.14 26.04 7.68
N GLU A 470 -6.89 26.33 7.33
CA GLU A 470 -6.56 27.28 6.26
C GLU A 470 -6.59 26.54 4.92
N ALA A 471 -7.61 26.78 4.11
CA ALA A 471 -7.83 26.09 2.85
C ALA A 471 -7.00 26.68 1.71
N HIS A 472 -6.23 25.85 1.02
CA HIS A 472 -5.54 26.17 -0.22
C HIS A 472 -6.35 25.77 -1.47
N LYS A 473 -7.25 24.78 -1.33
CA LYS A 473 -8.25 24.39 -2.33
C LYS A 473 -9.59 24.16 -1.62
N VAL A 474 -10.68 24.59 -2.26
CA VAL A 474 -12.07 24.28 -1.89
C VAL A 474 -12.76 23.74 -3.14
N GLU A 475 -13.30 22.53 -3.04
CA GLU A 475 -14.00 21.86 -4.14
C GLU A 475 -15.40 21.48 -3.69
N LEU A 476 -16.42 21.83 -4.49
CA LEU A 476 -17.78 21.34 -4.31
C LEU A 476 -18.01 20.13 -5.20
N GLU A 477 -18.54 19.08 -4.56
CA GLU A 477 -18.91 17.80 -5.19
C GLU A 477 -20.30 17.84 -5.82
#